data_AF-A0A6C0C540-F1
#
_entry.id   AF-A0A6C0C540-F1
#
_cell.length_a   1.000
_cell.length_b   1.000
_cell.length_c   1.000
_cell.angle_alpha   90.00
_cell.angle_beta   90.00
_cell.angle_gamma   90.00
#
_symmetry.space_group_name_H-M   'P 1'
#
loop_
_entity.id
_entity.type
_entity.pdbx_description
1 polymer ?
#
loop_
_entity_poly.entity_id
_entity_poly.type
_entity_poly.pdbx_seq_one_letter_code
_entity_poly.pdbx_strand_id
1 'polypeptide(L)'
;MKTVSYLKNLKKKIELLDVCHHTEILSIIKKNDINYSENKNGIFINMNLLNQLIIEDIEKYIKYVDVQEKTLKKVETLKHTFKKEYFNKQDKEKVLYTN
;
A
#
# COMPACT_ATOMS: atom_id res chain seq x y z
N MET A 1 -15.22 -11.67 -19.63
CA MET A 1 -14.00 -12.43 -19.29
C MET A 1 -12.83 -11.46 -19.32
N LYS A 2 -12.05 -11.31 -18.23
CA LYS A 2 -10.93 -10.36 -18.21
C LYS A 2 -9.81 -10.83 -19.14
N THR A 3 -9.17 -9.90 -19.84
CA THR A 3 -8.15 -10.22 -20.85
C THR A 3 -6.82 -10.63 -20.21
N VAL A 4 -5.98 -11.35 -20.96
CA VAL A 4 -4.61 -11.68 -20.53
C VAL A 4 -3.81 -10.42 -20.20
N SER A 5 -4.00 -9.34 -20.95
CA SER A 5 -3.38 -8.03 -20.69
C SER A 5 -3.77 -7.49 -19.31
N TYR A 6 -5.05 -7.60 -18.96
CA TYR A 6 -5.54 -7.18 -17.67
C TYR A 6 -4.89 -7.98 -16.51
N LEU A 7 -4.82 -9.31 -16.60
CA LEU A 7 -4.21 -10.14 -15.55
C LEU A 7 -2.71 -9.84 -15.38
N LYS A 8 -1.99 -9.54 -16.49
CA LYS A 8 -0.60 -9.09 -16.45
C LYS A 8 -0.45 -7.77 -15.70
N ASN A 9 -1.37 -6.82 -15.89
CA ASN A 9 -1.33 -5.54 -15.19
C ASN A 9 -1.63 -5.71 -13.70
N LEU A 10 -2.61 -6.55 -13.33
CA LEU A 10 -2.88 -6.86 -11.93
C LEU A 10 -1.66 -7.50 -11.27
N LYS A 11 -1.05 -8.50 -11.92
CA LYS A 11 0.18 -9.13 -11.45
C LYS A 11 1.27 -8.10 -11.16
N LYS A 12 1.55 -7.19 -12.11
CA LYS A 12 2.57 -6.15 -11.93
C LYS A 12 2.27 -5.24 -10.74
N LYS A 13 1.00 -4.89 -10.51
CA LYS A 13 0.62 -4.09 -9.35
C LYS A 13 0.91 -4.83 -8.04
N ILE A 14 0.59 -6.12 -7.99
CA ILE A 14 0.86 -6.95 -6.81
C ILE A 14 2.37 -7.00 -6.55
N GLU A 15 3.19 -7.30 -7.56
CA GLU A 15 4.66 -7.41 -7.43
C GLU A 15 5.37 -6.13 -6.96
N LEU A 16 4.73 -4.97 -7.11
CA LEU A 16 5.26 -3.67 -6.66
C LEU A 16 4.92 -3.35 -5.21
N LEU A 17 4.06 -4.14 -4.56
CA LEU A 17 3.71 -3.94 -3.16
C LEU A 17 4.79 -4.54 -2.24
N ASP A 18 4.80 -4.05 -1.01
CA ASP A 18 5.62 -4.64 0.04
C ASP A 18 5.16 -6.06 0.39
N VAL A 19 6.11 -6.87 0.88
CA VAL A 19 5.92 -8.30 1.17
C VAL A 19 4.74 -8.55 2.13
N CYS A 20 4.49 -7.64 3.07
CA CYS A 20 3.34 -7.75 3.98
C CYS A 20 2.01 -7.79 3.24
N HIS A 21 1.87 -7.02 2.15
CA HIS A 21 0.65 -7.01 1.33
C HIS A 21 0.52 -8.28 0.50
N HIS A 22 1.63 -8.93 0.12
CA HIS A 22 1.58 -10.24 -0.54
C HIS A 22 0.95 -11.30 0.38
N THR A 23 1.22 -11.27 1.68
CA THR A 23 0.62 -12.18 2.66
C THR A 23 -0.89 -12.00 2.77
N GLU A 24 -1.38 -10.75 2.76
CA GLU A 24 -2.82 -10.47 2.77
C GLU A 24 -3.51 -10.88 1.47
N ILE A 25 -2.88 -10.62 0.32
CA ILE A 25 -3.39 -11.06 -0.98
C ILE A 25 -3.47 -12.60 -1.04
N LEU A 26 -2.47 -13.30 -0.50
CA LEU A 26 -2.52 -14.75 -0.36
C LEU A 26 -3.69 -15.19 0.53
N SER A 27 -3.98 -14.48 1.61
CA SER A 27 -5.13 -14.76 2.49
C SER A 27 -6.46 -14.67 1.72
N ILE A 28 -6.62 -13.67 0.84
CA ILE A 28 -7.80 -13.56 -0.04
C ILE A 28 -7.91 -14.78 -0.97
N ILE A 29 -6.80 -15.21 -1.55
CA ILE A 29 -6.76 -16.35 -2.49
C ILE A 29 -7.06 -17.67 -1.75
N LYS A 30 -6.51 -17.87 -0.56
CA LYS A 30 -6.74 -19.06 0.28
C LYS A 30 -8.19 -19.24 0.69
N LYS A 31 -8.95 -18.16 0.87
CA LYS A 31 -10.39 -18.22 1.18
C LYS A 31 -11.25 -18.83 0.07
N ASN A 32 -10.68 -19.02 -1.12
CA ASN A 32 -11.38 -19.48 -2.31
C ASN A 32 -10.83 -20.81 -2.86
N ASP A 33 -10.10 -21.59 -2.05
CA ASP A 33 -9.58 -22.93 -2.36
C ASP A 33 -8.81 -23.05 -3.69
N ILE A 34 -8.05 -22.02 -4.05
CA ILE A 34 -7.19 -22.06 -5.23
C ILE A 34 -5.86 -22.73 -4.91
N ASN A 35 -5.48 -23.69 -5.76
CA ASN A 35 -4.16 -24.32 -5.72
C ASN A 35 -3.05 -23.32 -6.01
N TYR A 36 -2.03 -23.30 -5.15
CA TYR A 36 -0.79 -22.56 -5.31
C TYR A 36 0.38 -23.48 -4.99
N SER A 37 1.58 -23.16 -5.50
CA SER A 37 2.80 -23.87 -5.10
C SER A 37 3.68 -22.97 -4.25
N GLU A 38 4.37 -23.56 -3.28
CA GLU A 38 5.24 -22.84 -2.34
C GLU A 38 6.61 -23.51 -2.33
N ASN A 39 7.66 -22.71 -2.35
CA ASN A 39 9.02 -23.16 -2.15
C ASN A 39 9.77 -22.15 -1.25
N LYS A 40 11.06 -22.42 -0.99
CA LYS A 40 11.89 -21.54 -0.14
C LYS A 40 11.96 -20.08 -0.62
N ASN A 41 11.65 -19.81 -1.89
CA ASN A 41 11.72 -18.50 -2.51
C ASN A 41 10.35 -17.80 -2.58
N GLY A 42 9.27 -18.44 -2.13
CA GLY A 42 7.95 -17.84 -2.05
C GLY A 42 6.85 -18.68 -2.69
N ILE A 43 5.75 -18.01 -3.04
CA ILE A 43 4.50 -18.62 -3.47
C ILE A 43 4.23 -18.27 -4.93
N PHE A 44 3.91 -19.29 -5.73
CA PHE A 44 3.57 -19.17 -7.13
C PHE A 44 2.08 -19.44 -7.32
N ILE A 45 1.42 -18.49 -7.96
CA ILE A 45 -0.03 -18.52 -8.19
C ILE A 45 -0.28 -18.41 -9.68
N ASN A 46 -1.12 -19.30 -10.21
CA ASN A 46 -1.58 -19.19 -11.58
C ASN A 46 -2.75 -18.20 -11.65
N MET A 47 -2.49 -17.00 -12.17
CA MET A 47 -3.50 -15.93 -12.31
C MET A 47 -4.72 -16.36 -13.15
N ASN A 48 -4.59 -17.33 -14.05
CA ASN A 48 -5.69 -17.83 -14.87
C ASN A 48 -6.70 -18.67 -14.07
N LEU A 49 -6.32 -19.16 -12.89
CA LEU A 49 -7.22 -19.90 -12.00
C LEU A 49 -8.05 -18.97 -11.12
N LEU A 50 -7.70 -17.68 -11.06
CA LEU A 50 -8.43 -16.72 -10.24
C LEU A 50 -9.77 -16.40 -10.89
N ASN A 51 -10.85 -16.70 -10.16
CA ASN A 51 -12.19 -16.32 -10.58
C ASN A 51 -12.40 -14.80 -10.43
N GLN A 52 -13.51 -14.31 -10.99
CA GLN A 52 -13.81 -12.88 -11.02
C GLN A 52 -13.94 -12.26 -9.61
N LEU A 53 -14.50 -13.00 -8.66
CA LEU A 53 -14.69 -12.52 -7.28
C LEU A 53 -13.34 -12.31 -6.57
N ILE A 54 -12.42 -13.27 -6.71
CA ILE A 54 -11.08 -13.16 -6.12
C ILE A 54 -10.33 -11.98 -6.70
N ILE A 55 -10.42 -11.77 -8.02
CA ILE A 55 -9.81 -10.63 -8.70
C ILE A 55 -10.35 -9.32 -8.13
N GLU A 56 -11.66 -9.22 -7.94
CA GLU A 56 -12.31 -8.03 -7.37
C GLU A 56 -11.88 -7.77 -5.92
N ASP A 57 -11.78 -8.81 -5.10
CA ASP A 57 -11.32 -8.68 -3.72
C ASP A 57 -9.86 -8.23 -3.64
N ILE A 58 -9.00 -8.77 -4.49
CA ILE A 58 -7.61 -8.32 -4.62
C ILE A 58 -7.56 -6.85 -5.06
N GLU A 59 -8.34 -6.46 -6.06
CA GLU A 59 -8.40 -5.06 -6.51
C GLU A 59 -8.87 -4.11 -5.41
N LYS A 60 -9.89 -4.51 -4.65
CA LYS A 60 -10.41 -3.74 -3.52
C LYS A 60 -9.35 -3.58 -2.44
N TYR A 61 -8.58 -4.63 -2.16
CA TYR A 61 -7.47 -4.57 -1.22
C TYR A 61 -6.35 -3.65 -1.71
N ILE A 62 -5.92 -3.77 -2.97
CA ILE A 62 -4.90 -2.88 -3.55
C ILE A 62 -5.34 -1.42 -3.47
N LYS A 63 -6.61 -1.14 -3.77
CA LYS A 63 -7.18 0.22 -3.65
C LYS A 63 -7.17 0.72 -2.20
N TYR A 64 -7.46 -0.16 -1.24
CA TYR A 64 -7.38 0.19 0.18
C TYR A 64 -5.95 0.58 0.60
N VAL A 65 -4.94 -0.19 0.17
CA VAL A 65 -3.53 0.12 0.45
C VAL A 65 -3.14 1.49 -0.13
N ASP A 66 -3.46 1.76 -1.40
CA ASP A 66 -3.17 3.05 -2.04
C ASP A 66 -3.81 4.25 -1.32
N VAL A 67 -5.06 4.09 -0.84
CA VAL A 67 -5.73 5.14 -0.05
C VAL A 67 -5.07 5.32 1.31
N GLN A 68 -4.64 4.23 1.96
CA GLN A 68 -3.95 4.27 3.24
C GLN A 68 -2.61 5.02 3.11
N GLU A 69 -1.78 4.67 2.13
CA GLU A 69 -0.49 5.33 1.87
C GLU A 69 -0.65 6.82 1.59
N LYS A 70 -1.61 7.19 0.73
CA LYS A 70 -1.90 8.60 0.44
C LYS A 70 -2.33 9.37 1.68
N THR A 71 -3.15 8.76 2.52
CA THR A 71 -3.61 9.35 3.78
C THR A 71 -2.45 9.58 4.73
N LEU A 72 -1.60 8.57 4.93
CA LEU A 72 -0.42 8.66 5.78
C LEU A 72 0.52 9.76 5.30
N LYS A 73 0.84 9.78 4.00
CA LYS A 73 1.69 10.81 3.40
C LYS A 73 1.14 12.22 3.59
N LYS A 74 -0.18 12.39 3.47
CA LYS A 74 -0.85 13.68 3.74
C LYS A 74 -0.69 14.10 5.20
N VAL A 75 -0.89 13.17 6.14
CA VAL A 75 -0.74 13.44 7.57
C VAL A 75 0.71 13.80 7.92
N GLU A 76 1.68 13.08 7.37
CA GLU A 76 3.11 13.38 7.56
C GLU A 76 3.49 14.75 7.01
N THR A 77 3.00 15.07 5.80
CA THR A 77 3.23 16.38 5.18
C THR A 77 2.65 17.50 6.04
N LEU A 78 1.42 17.34 6.55
CA LEU A 78 0.78 18.32 7.42
C LEU A 78 1.56 18.50 8.73
N LYS A 79 1.97 17.40 9.37
CA LYS A 79 2.80 17.44 10.58
C LYS A 79 4.12 18.17 10.33
N HIS A 80 4.76 17.90 9.20
CA HIS A 80 6.02 18.56 8.82
C HIS A 80 5.83 20.06 8.60
N THR A 81 4.82 20.46 7.84
CA THR A 81 4.49 21.88 7.60
C THR A 81 4.19 22.60 8.90
N PHE A 82 3.34 22.03 9.77
CA PHE A 82 3.01 22.61 11.07
C PHE A 82 4.26 22.78 11.95
N LYS A 83 5.12 21.76 12.01
CA LYS A 83 6.40 21.84 12.73
C LYS A 83 7.28 22.97 12.22
N LYS A 84 7.40 23.08 10.90
CA LYS A 84 8.21 24.10 10.23
C LYS A 84 7.69 25.52 10.47
N GLU A 85 6.39 25.72 10.39
CA GLU A 85 5.78 27.05 10.46
C GLU A 85 5.70 27.61 11.89
N TYR A 86 5.48 26.75 12.89
CA TYR A 86 5.14 27.18 14.25
C TYR A 86 6.21 26.88 15.30
N PHE A 87 7.00 25.81 15.15
CA PHE A 87 7.98 25.40 16.17
C PHE A 87 9.44 25.65 15.78
N ASN A 88 9.76 25.69 14.48
CA ASN A 88 11.12 26.00 14.03
C ASN A 88 11.42 27.51 13.95
N LYS A 89 10.50 28.37 14.41
CA LYS A 89 10.68 29.85 14.52
C LYS A 89 11.07 30.33 15.92
N GLN A 90 11.47 29.45 16.83
CA GLN A 90 12.05 29.86 18.12
C GLN A 90 13.55 30.10 17.94
N ASP A 91 13.93 31.35 17.61
CA ASP A 91 15.27 31.91 17.90
C ASP A 91 15.45 33.42 17.59
N LYS A 92 14.38 34.25 17.55
CA LYS A 92 14.54 35.72 17.39
C LYS A 92 13.56 36.60 18.18
N GLU A 93 13.28 36.26 19.44
CA GLU A 93 12.94 37.30 20.42
C GLU A 93 14.05 37.39 21.45
N LYS A 94 15.12 38.13 21.12
CA LYS A 94 15.97 38.72 22.15
C LYS A 94 15.14 39.83 22.79
N VAL A 95 14.52 39.53 23.92
CA VAL A 95 13.91 40.56 24.77
C VAL A 95 15.05 41.43 25.28
N LEU A 96 15.25 42.60 24.64
CA LEU A 96 16.16 43.63 25.10
C LEU A 96 15.50 44.32 26.30
N TYR A 97 15.83 43.87 27.50
CA TYR A 97 15.59 44.69 28.68
C TYR A 97 16.67 45.77 28.74
N THR A 98 16.33 47.00 28.38
CA THR A 98 17.11 48.20 28.72
C THR A 98 16.63 48.73 30.08
N ASN A 99 17.57 48.82 31.03
CA ASN A 99 17.43 49.58 32.27
C ASN A 99 17.41 51.09 31.99
#